data_AF-A0A9X8VBB9-F1
#
_entry.id   AF-A0A9X8VBB9-F1
#
_cell.length_a   1.000
_cell.length_b   1.000
_cell.length_c   1.000
_cell.angle_alpha   90.00
_cell.angle_beta   90.00
_cell.angle_gamma   90.00
#
_symmetry.space_group_name_H-M   'P 1'
#
loop_
_entity.id
_entity.type
_entity.pdbx_description
1 polymer ?
#
loop_
_entity_poly.entity_id
_entity_poly.type
_entity_poly.pdbx_seq_one_letter_code
_entity_poly.pdbx_strand_id
1 'polypeptide(L)' 'RWLAFNLQKPLFADRRVREAIGLAFDFNWMNKALYYNAYQRADSYFQNTAYAARGYPDAAELALLAPLKGQ' A
#
# COMPACT_ATOMS: atom_id res chain seq x y z
N ARG A 1 9.91 8.84 -5.82
CA ARG A 1 10.27 9.03 -4.38
C ARG A 1 9.31 8.22 -3.52
N TRP A 2 9.72 7.77 -2.34
CA TRP A 2 8.95 6.90 -1.43
C TRP A 2 8.54 7.66 -0.17
N LEU A 3 7.35 7.36 0.34
CA LEU A 3 6.81 7.90 1.60
C LEU A 3 6.88 6.79 2.64
N ALA A 4 7.52 7.06 3.78
CA ALA A 4 7.59 6.14 4.91
C ALA A 4 7.15 6.85 6.19
N PHE A 5 6.40 6.13 7.04
CA PHE A 5 5.94 6.64 8.32
C PHE A 5 6.84 6.13 9.45
N ASN A 6 7.25 7.03 10.34
CA ASN A 6 7.94 6.63 11.56
C ASN A 6 6.91 6.21 12.62
N LEU A 7 6.74 4.90 12.81
CA LEU A 7 5.78 4.33 13.77
C LEU A 7 6.17 4.54 15.24
N GLN A 8 7.40 4.97 15.54
CA GLN A 8 7.80 5.34 16.91
C GLN A 8 7.22 6.69 17.34
N LYS A 9 6.70 7.50 16.40
CA LYS A 9 6.04 8.76 16.73
C LYS A 9 4.54 8.53 16.96
N PRO A 10 3.96 8.99 18.10
CA PRO A 10 2.54 8.81 18.40
C PRO A 10 1.59 9.30 17.30
N LEU A 11 1.97 10.36 16.58
CA LEU A 11 1.22 10.91 15.45
C LEU A 11 0.89 9.87 14.36
N PHE A 12 1.79 8.91 14.13
CA PHE A 12 1.64 7.89 13.09
C PHE A 12 1.26 6.51 13.62
N ALA A 13 0.91 6.40 14.91
CA ALA A 13 0.56 5.12 15.53
C ALA A 13 -0.72 4.52 14.92
N ASP A 14 -1.74 5.35 14.67
CA ASP A 14 -3.01 4.90 14.11
C ASP A 14 -2.88 4.58 12.62
N ARG A 15 -3.29 3.37 12.22
CA ARG A 15 -3.28 2.93 10.82
C ARG A 15 -4.15 3.80 9.91
N ARG A 16 -5.27 4.33 10.42
CA ARG A 16 -6.23 5.15 9.68
C ARG A 16 -5.64 6.50 9.31
N VAL A 17 -4.78 7.04 10.17
CA VAL A 17 -4.05 8.29 9.87
C VAL A 17 -3.08 8.08 8.72
N ARG A 18 -2.33 6.97 8.73
CA ARG A 18 -1.40 6.62 7.66
C ARG A 18 -2.13 6.37 6.33
N GLU A 19 -3.28 5.71 6.39
CA GLU A 19 -4.17 5.51 5.24
C GLU A 19 -4.67 6.85 4.68
N ALA A 20 -5.20 7.73 5.53
CA ALA A 20 -5.69 9.04 5.10
C ALA A 20 -4.60 9.89 4.41
N ILE A 21 -3.38 9.90 4.96
CA ILE A 21 -2.24 10.58 4.33
C ILE A 21 -1.87 9.92 3.00
N GLY A 22 -1.90 8.59 2.92
CA GLY A 22 -1.67 7.85 1.68
C GLY A 22 -2.71 8.11 0.58
N LEU A 23 -3.98 8.35 0.97
CA LEU A 23 -5.05 8.76 0.06
C LEU A 23 -4.90 10.20 -0.43
N ALA A 24 -4.37 11.09 0.42
CA ALA A 24 -4.08 12.47 0.04
C ALA A 24 -2.90 12.62 -0.94
N PHE A 25 -2.16 11.53 -1.20
CA PHE A 25 -1.03 11.54 -2.11
C PHE A 25 -1.46 11.42 -3.59
N ASP A 26 -1.39 12.53 -4.32
CA ASP A 26 -1.72 12.56 -5.75
C ASP A 26 -0.55 12.04 -6.62
N PHE A 27 -0.49 10.71 -6.76
CA PHE A 27 0.48 10.05 -7.63
C PHE A 27 0.30 10.45 -9.10
N ASN A 28 -0.94 10.60 -9.57
CA ASN A 28 -1.22 10.83 -11.00
C ASN A 28 -0.71 12.20 -11.44
N TRP A 29 -0.97 13.22 -10.63
CA TRP A 29 -0.40 14.55 -10.86
C TRP A 29 1.13 14.51 -10.84
N MET A 30 1.73 13.85 -9.85
CA MET A 30 3.19 13.76 -9.73
C MET A 30 3.81 13.04 -10.94
N ASN A 31 3.20 11.96 -11.40
CA ASN A 31 3.66 11.19 -12.57
C ASN A 31 3.62 12.04 -13.84
N LYS A 32 2.55 12.84 -14.01
CA LYS A 32 2.41 13.76 -15.14
C LYS A 32 3.40 14.92 -15.06
N ALA A 33 3.52 15.57 -13.91
CA ALA A 33 4.29 16.80 -13.73
C ALA A 33 5.80 16.57 -13.66
N LEU A 34 6.24 15.47 -13.05
CA LEU A 34 7.67 15.22 -12.75
C LEU A 34 8.28 14.09 -13.55
N TYR A 35 7.47 13.15 -14.04
CA TYR A 35 7.97 11.89 -14.61
C TYR A 35 7.44 11.60 -16.02
N TYR A 36 6.81 12.58 -16.68
CA TYR A 36 6.31 12.46 -18.06
C TYR A 36 5.43 11.22 -18.29
N ASN A 37 4.68 10.81 -17.26
CA ASN A 37 3.86 9.58 -17.23
C ASN A 37 4.65 8.27 -17.42
N ALA A 38 5.94 8.24 -17.14
CA ALA A 38 6.77 7.04 -17.31
C ALA A 38 6.50 5.92 -16.29
N TYR A 39 5.81 6.22 -15.17
CA TYR A 39 5.60 5.25 -14.09
C TYR A 39 4.14 4.81 -13.95
N GLN A 40 3.95 3.67 -13.27
CA GLN A 40 2.66 3.20 -12.79
C GLN A 40 2.66 3.21 -11.26
N ARG A 41 1.49 3.43 -10.64
CA ARG A 41 1.38 3.45 -9.18
C ARG A 41 1.62 2.03 -8.65
N ALA A 42 2.39 1.92 -7.58
CA ALA A 42 2.55 0.66 -6.87
C ALA A 42 1.33 0.37 -6.01
N ASP A 43 0.79 -0.85 -6.14
CA ASP A 43 -0.36 -1.37 -5.40
C ASP A 43 -0.03 -2.63 -4.59
N SER A 44 1.19 -3.17 -4.75
CA SER A 44 1.66 -4.38 -4.08
C SER A 44 3.12 -4.27 -3.69
N TYR A 45 3.49 -4.85 -2.53
CA TYR A 45 4.88 -4.98 -2.11
C TYR A 45 5.71 -5.88 -3.06
N PHE A 46 5.04 -6.79 -3.77
CA PHE A 46 5.64 -7.74 -4.69
C PHE A 46 5.23 -7.47 -6.14
N GLN A 47 4.97 -6.20 -6.48
CA GLN A 47 4.54 -5.80 -7.83
C GLN A 47 5.47 -6.36 -8.92
N ASN A 48 4.89 -6.71 -10.07
CA ASN A 48 5.58 -7.33 -11.21
C ASN A 48 6.17 -8.74 -10.93
N THR A 49 5.72 -9.40 -9.87
CA THR A 49 6.08 -10.80 -9.58
C THR A 49 4.83 -11.67 -9.50
N ALA A 50 5.04 -12.99 -9.45
CA ALA A 50 3.97 -13.97 -9.19
C ALA A 50 3.38 -13.87 -7.78
N TYR A 51 4.08 -13.21 -6.84
CA TYR A 51 3.67 -13.07 -5.44
C TYR A 51 2.84 -11.80 -5.17
N ALA A 52 2.54 -11.02 -6.21
CA ALA A 52 1.69 -9.85 -6.06
C ALA A 52 0.27 -10.27 -5.66
N ALA A 53 -0.19 -9.82 -4.49
CA ALA A 53 -1.60 -9.97 -4.10
C ALA A 53 -2.52 -9.32 -5.15
N ARG A 54 -3.55 -10.04 -5.58
CA ARG A 54 -4.52 -9.59 -6.59
C ARG A 54 -5.93 -9.91 -6.11
N GLY A 55 -6.75 -8.87 -5.96
CA GLY A 55 -8.14 -9.04 -5.52
C GLY A 55 -8.25 -9.59 -4.10
N TYR A 56 -9.29 -10.39 -3.87
CA TYR A 56 -9.54 -11.04 -2.58
C TYR A 56 -8.78 -12.37 -2.47
N PRO A 57 -8.33 -12.74 -1.26
CA PRO A 57 -7.63 -14.01 -1.05
C PRO A 57 -8.51 -15.21 -1.42
N ASP A 58 -7.89 -16.24 -1.99
CA ASP A 58 -8.55 -17.51 -2.29
C ASP A 58 -8.81 -18.35 -1.02
N ALA A 59 -9.39 -19.54 -1.18
CA ALA A 59 -9.71 -20.41 -0.05
C ALA A 59 -8.47 -20.89 0.73
N ALA A 60 -7.34 -21.10 0.05
CA ALA A 60 -6.10 -21.53 0.68
C ALA A 60 -5.43 -20.37 1.42
N GLU A 61 -5.39 -19.18 0.81
CA GLU A 61 -4.90 -17.95 1.43
C GLU A 61 -5.76 -17.57 2.64
N LEU A 62 -7.09 -17.68 2.54
CA LEU A 62 -7.99 -17.43 3.67
C LEU A 62 -7.75 -18.39 4.84
N ALA A 63 -7.47 -19.67 4.58
CA ALA A 63 -7.12 -20.62 5.63
C ALA A 63 -5.84 -20.20 6.37
N LEU A 64 -4.86 -19.65 5.66
CA LEU A 64 -3.64 -19.10 6.25
C LEU A 64 -3.87 -17.79 7.02
N LEU A 65 -4.78 -16.93 6.54
CA LEU A 65 -5.09 -15.63 7.14
C LEU A 65 -6.06 -15.72 8.32
N ALA A 66 -6.86 -16.79 8.43
CA ALA A 66 -7.88 -16.94 9.46
C ALA A 66 -7.36 -16.75 10.90
N PRO A 67 -6.18 -17.28 11.30
CA PRO A 67 -5.64 -17.07 12.64
C PRO A 67 -5.23 -15.61 12.94
N LEU A 68 -5.02 -14.79 11.91
CA LEU A 68 -4.59 -13.39 12.03
C LEU A 68 -5.77 -12.42 12.08
N LYS A 69 -7.01 -12.92 11.96
CA LYS A 69 -8.21 -12.09 11.93
C LYS A 69 -8.37 -11.31 13.25
N GLY A 70 -8.25 -9.98 13.18
CA GLY A 70 -8.44 -9.08 14.31
C GLY A 70 -7.16 -8.69 15.06
N GLN A 71 -5.99 -9.19 14.62
CA GLN A 71 -4.69 -8.60 14.96
C GLN A 71 -4.46 -7.33 14.13
#